data_AF-A0A850R3I8-F1
#
_entry.id   AF-A0A850R3I8-F1
#
_cell.length_a   1.000
_cell.length_b   1.000
_cell.length_c   1.000
_cell.angle_alpha   90.00
_cell.angle_beta   90.00
_cell.angle_gamma   90.00
#
_symmetry.space_group_name_H-M   'P 1'
#
loop_
_entity.id
_entity.type
_entity.pdbx_description
1 polymer ?
#
loop_
_entity_poly.entity_id
_entity_poly.type
_entity_poly.pdbx_seq_one_letter_code
_entity_poly.pdbx_strand_id
1 'polypeptide(L)'
;MILFALATGCRYGEIVGLTWPDIDFNNKTVNINKTYDYITRVGFKPTKTKSSVRSIDIDTKTCELLKELKQIQRKLFFKQGFKNTNQLIFLNNRHYIVSEYCL
;
A
#
# COMPACT_ATOMS: atom_id res chain seq x y z
N MET A 1 -1.63 -7.45 4.43
CA MET A 1 -0.41 -7.38 3.59
C MET A 1 -0.12 -8.71 2.89
N ILE A 2 0.01 -9.82 3.62
CA ILE A 2 0.33 -11.15 3.05
C ILE A 2 -0.65 -11.58 1.96
N LEU A 3 -1.97 -11.52 2.22
CA LEU A 3 -2.99 -11.89 1.23
C LEU A 3 -2.86 -11.07 -0.06
N PHE A 4 -2.66 -9.77 0.06
CA PHE A 4 -2.48 -8.87 -1.09
C PHE A 4 -1.23 -9.24 -1.90
N ALA A 5 -0.13 -9.58 -1.23
CA ALA A 5 1.09 -10.04 -1.88
C ALA A 5 0.86 -11.33 -2.68
N LEU A 6 0.14 -12.30 -2.10
CA LEU A 6 -0.20 -13.57 -2.76
C LEU A 6 -1.14 -13.37 -3.94
N ALA A 7 -2.13 -12.48 -3.81
CA ALA A 7 -3.12 -12.21 -4.86
C ALA A 7 -2.52 -11.46 -6.07
N THR A 8 -1.54 -10.59 -5.85
CA THR A 8 -1.02 -9.68 -6.89
C THR A 8 0.39 -10.01 -7.38
N GLY A 9 1.13 -10.86 -6.66
CA GLY A 9 2.55 -11.12 -6.95
C GLY A 9 3.45 -9.88 -6.83
N CYS A 10 2.99 -8.82 -6.16
CA CYS A 10 3.78 -7.60 -5.98
C CYS A 10 5.01 -7.86 -5.10
N ARG A 11 6.12 -7.20 -5.45
CA ARG A 11 7.31 -7.21 -4.60
C ARG A 11 7.04 -6.40 -3.34
N TYR A 12 7.69 -6.79 -2.24
CA TYR A 12 7.52 -6.14 -0.94
C TYR A 12 7.65 -4.60 -1.01
N GLY A 13 8.69 -4.07 -1.69
CA GLY A 13 8.90 -2.63 -1.88
C GLY A 13 7.78 -1.90 -2.65
N GLU A 14 7.07 -2.60 -3.54
CA GLU A 14 5.91 -2.06 -4.26
C GLU A 14 4.70 -1.99 -3.31
N ILE A 15 4.49 -3.05 -2.52
CA ILE A 15 3.39 -3.14 -1.55
C ILE A 15 3.52 -2.07 -0.47
N VAL A 16 4.71 -1.90 0.12
CA VAL A 16 4.90 -0.88 1.16
C VAL A 16 4.86 0.55 0.64
N GLY A 17 5.06 0.74 -0.67
CA GLY A 17 4.90 2.04 -1.34
C GLY A 17 3.49 2.30 -1.84
N LEU A 18 2.54 1.40 -1.63
CA LEU A 18 1.20 1.52 -2.18
C LEU A 18 0.37 2.56 -1.41
N THR A 19 -0.30 3.44 -2.15
CA THR A 19 -1.14 4.51 -1.61
C THR A 19 -2.60 4.34 -2.03
N TRP A 20 -3.53 4.90 -1.25
CA TRP A 20 -4.96 4.80 -1.56
C TRP A 20 -5.36 5.30 -2.97
N PRO A 21 -4.72 6.34 -3.54
CA PRO A 21 -4.94 6.74 -4.93
C PRO A 21 -4.48 5.74 -5.99
N ASP A 22 -3.63 4.77 -5.64
CA ASP A 22 -3.17 3.74 -6.58
C ASP A 22 -4.21 2.63 -6.80
N ILE A 23 -5.30 2.61 -6.02
CA ILE A 23 -6.36 1.60 -6.13
C ILE A 23 -7.58 2.20 -6.82
N ASP A 24 -7.94 1.63 -7.97
CA ASP A 24 -9.20 1.90 -8.63
C ASP A 24 -10.22 0.84 -8.22
N PHE A 25 -11.08 1.19 -7.27
CA PHE A 25 -12.12 0.29 -6.77
C PHE A 25 -13.28 0.07 -7.75
N ASN A 26 -13.42 0.91 -8.77
CA ASN A 26 -14.47 0.77 -9.78
C ASN A 26 -14.04 -0.26 -10.83
N ASN A 27 -12.82 -0.12 -11.32
CA ASN A 27 -12.22 -1.05 -12.29
C ASN A 27 -11.58 -2.27 -11.62
N LYS A 28 -11.49 -2.29 -10.29
CA LYS A 28 -10.84 -3.34 -9.49
C LYS A 28 -9.38 -3.55 -9.92
N THR A 29 -8.65 -2.46 -10.06
CA THR A 29 -7.25 -2.48 -10.47
C THR A 29 -6.36 -1.77 -9.48
N VAL A 30 -5.09 -2.17 -9.45
CA VAL A 30 -4.04 -1.53 -8.67
C VAL A 30 -2.93 -1.08 -9.60
N ASN A 31 -2.62 0.21 -9.56
CA ASN A 31 -1.55 0.81 -10.34
C ASN A 31 -0.22 0.75 -9.57
N ILE A 32 0.69 -0.10 -10.03
CA ILE A 32 2.05 -0.19 -9.50
C ILE A 32 2.94 0.77 -10.27
N ASN A 33 3.19 1.95 -9.70
CA ASN A 33 3.94 3.03 -10.35
C ASN A 33 5.18 3.51 -9.55
N LYS A 34 5.38 2.98 -8.35
CA LYS A 34 6.45 3.40 -7.43
C LYS A 34 6.93 2.23 -6.56
N THR A 35 8.13 2.37 -6.03
CA THR A 35 8.69 1.43 -5.06
C THR A 35 9.22 2.23 -3.88
N TYR A 36 8.89 1.81 -2.67
CA TYR A 36 9.45 2.42 -1.48
C TYR A 36 10.85 1.86 -1.20
N ASP A 37 11.85 2.73 -1.03
CA ASP A 37 13.18 2.29 -0.64
C ASP A 37 13.22 2.07 0.88
N TYR A 38 12.90 0.83 1.26
CA TYR A 38 12.88 0.40 2.65
C TYR A 38 14.29 0.20 3.24
N ILE A 39 15.32 0.07 2.41
CA ILE A 39 16.71 -0.16 2.83
C ILE A 39 17.31 1.15 3.38
N THR A 40 17.12 2.24 2.64
CA THR A 40 17.71 3.54 2.99
C THR A 40 16.75 4.42 3.79
N ARG A 41 15.46 4.04 3.89
CA ARG A 41 14.37 4.81 4.53
C ARG A 41 14.20 6.24 3.97
N VAL A 42 14.75 6.52 2.79
CA VAL A 42 14.76 7.87 2.17
C VAL A 42 13.46 8.16 1.39
N GLY A 43 12.45 7.29 1.49
CA GLY A 43 11.12 7.53 0.92
C GLY A 43 10.85 6.78 -0.39
N PHE A 44 9.93 7.34 -1.18
CA PHE A 44 9.52 6.76 -2.46
C PHE A 44 10.60 6.98 -3.51
N LYS A 45 11.02 5.90 -4.19
CA LYS A 45 11.77 5.99 -5.44
C LYS A 45 10.84 5.68 -6.61
N PRO A 46 10.90 6.44 -7.71
CA PRO A 46 10.23 6.03 -8.94
C PRO A 46 10.76 4.64 -9.33
N THR A 47 9.90 3.80 -9.90
CA THR A 47 10.34 2.51 -10.43
C THR A 47 11.48 2.75 -11.41
N LYS A 48 12.58 1.98 -11.30
CA LYS A 48 13.86 2.20 -12.03
C LYS A 48 13.71 2.40 -13.55
N THR A 49 12.61 1.96 -14.16
CA THR A 49 12.32 2.14 -15.59
C THR A 49 10.81 2.27 -15.85
N LYS A 50 10.40 2.97 -16.93
CA LYS A 50 9.00 3.05 -17.41
C LYS A 50 8.36 1.67 -17.64
N SER A 51 9.17 0.66 -17.94
CA SER A 51 8.72 -0.74 -18.13
C SER A 51 8.21 -1.43 -16.87
N SER A 52 8.45 -0.86 -15.68
CA SER A 52 8.00 -1.45 -14.42
C SER A 52 6.62 -0.94 -13.97
N VAL A 53 6.08 0.09 -14.64
CA VAL A 53 4.74 0.61 -14.36
C VAL A 53 3.70 -0.35 -14.94
N ARG A 54 2.82 -0.86 -14.10
CA ARG A 54 1.79 -1.83 -14.54
C ARG A 54 0.50 -1.68 -13.74
N SER A 55 -0.61 -2.05 -14.36
CA SER A 55 -1.90 -2.23 -13.69
C SER A 55 -2.10 -3.72 -13.40
N ILE A 56 -2.55 -4.06 -12.20
CA ILE A 56 -2.86 -5.43 -11.79
C ILE A 56 -4.34 -5.52 -11.45
N ASP A 57 -5.05 -6.45 -12.06
CA ASP A 57 -6.45 -6.73 -11.72
C ASP A 57 -6.51 -7.45 -10.37
N ILE A 58 -7.41 -7.01 -9.50
CA ILE A 58 -7.66 -7.63 -8.19
C ILE A 58 -9.08 -8.16 -8.14
N ASP A 59 -9.25 -9.31 -7.49
CA ASP A 59 -10.56 -9.93 -7.34
C ASP A 59 -11.47 -9.12 -6.39
N THR A 60 -12.78 -9.39 -6.47
CA THR A 60 -13.80 -8.70 -5.66
C THR A 60 -13.53 -8.81 -4.16
N LYS A 61 -13.08 -9.97 -3.68
CA LYS A 61 -12.81 -10.20 -2.26
C LYS A 61 -11.61 -9.37 -1.80
N THR A 62 -10.55 -9.30 -2.60
CA THR A 62 -9.41 -8.39 -2.33
C THR A 62 -9.85 -6.93 -2.30
N CYS A 63 -10.71 -6.49 -3.23
CA CYS A 63 -11.28 -5.14 -3.22
C CYS A 63 -12.08 -4.83 -1.95
N GLU A 64 -12.94 -5.76 -1.51
CA GLU A 64 -13.77 -5.60 -0.31
C GLU A 64 -12.90 -5.49 0.95
N LEU A 65 -11.90 -6.35 1.09
CA LEU A 65 -10.95 -6.30 2.20
C LEU A 65 -10.18 -4.98 2.25
N LEU A 66 -9.79 -4.43 1.09
CA LEU A 66 -9.13 -3.12 1.02
C LEU A 66 -10.07 -1.98 1.42
N LYS A 67 -11.35 -2.04 1.04
CA LYS A 67 -12.36 -1.06 1.47
C LYS A 67 -12.57 -1.12 2.98
N GLU A 68 -12.70 -2.32 3.54
CA GLU A 68 -12.83 -2.53 4.98
C GLU A 68 -11.61 -1.97 5.73
N LEU A 69 -10.40 -2.31 5.29
CA LEU A 69 -9.15 -1.80 5.84
C LEU A 69 -9.13 -0.26 5.86
N LYS A 70 -9.54 0.39 4.76
CA LYS A 70 -9.61 1.86 4.66
C LYS A 70 -10.53 2.46 5.72
N GLN A 71 -11.68 1.83 5.99
CA GLN A 71 -12.62 2.30 7.00
C GLN A 71 -12.08 2.12 8.43
N ILE A 72 -11.47 0.96 8.71
CA ILE A 72 -10.85 0.67 10.01
C ILE A 72 -9.73 1.68 10.29
N GLN A 73 -8.83 1.89 9.32
CA GLN A 73 -7.75 2.86 9.46
C GLN A 73 -8.26 4.28 9.70
N ARG A 74 -9.29 4.72 8.96
CA ARG A 74 -9.89 6.05 9.17
C ARG A 74 -10.37 6.23 10.62
N LYS A 75 -11.03 5.22 11.19
CA LYS A 75 -11.50 5.25 12.58
C LYS A 75 -10.34 5.25 13.58
N LEU A 76 -9.34 4.39 13.37
CA LEU A 76 -8.19 4.26 14.27
C LEU A 76 -7.32 5.52 14.27
N PHE A 77 -6.98 6.05 13.09
CA PHE A 77 -6.14 7.23 12.96
C PHE A 77 -6.83 8.47 13.54
N PHE A 78 -8.14 8.62 13.32
CA PHE A 78 -8.91 9.69 13.94
C PHE A 78 -8.86 9.63 15.47
N LYS A 79 -9.05 8.44 16.07
CA LYS A 79 -8.94 8.26 17.52
C LYS A 79 -7.55 8.58 18.08
N GLN A 80 -6.51 8.39 17.27
CA GLN A 80 -5.11 8.62 17.66
C GLN A 80 -4.63 10.05 17.33
N GLY A 81 -5.47 10.90 16.74
CA GLY A 81 -5.06 12.22 16.25
C GLY A 81 -4.05 12.17 15.10
N PHE A 82 -3.91 11.01 14.45
CA PHE A 82 -2.97 10.82 13.34
C PHE A 82 -3.64 11.13 12.00
N LYS A 83 -2.91 11.83 11.12
CA LYS A 83 -3.34 12.10 9.75
C LYS A 83 -2.40 11.40 8.78
N ASN A 84 -2.93 10.46 8.01
CA ASN A 84 -2.20 9.76 6.96
C ASN A 84 -2.01 10.64 5.71
N THR A 85 -1.17 11.68 5.82
CA THR A 85 -0.93 12.66 4.74
C THR A 85 -0.37 12.01 3.47
N ASN A 86 0.46 10.98 3.63
CA ASN A 86 1.08 10.25 2.51
C ASN A 86 0.13 9.21 1.88
N GLN A 87 -1.06 9.02 2.46
CA GLN A 87 -2.09 8.09 2.00
C GLN A 87 -1.61 6.64 1.85
N LEU A 88 -0.62 6.23 2.64
CA LEU A 88 -0.06 4.87 2.62
C LEU A 88 -1.10 3.84 3.09
N ILE A 89 -1.14 2.68 2.44
CA ILE A 89 -2.12 1.63 2.75
C ILE A 89 -1.62 0.73 3.87
N PHE A 90 -0.38 0.27 3.81
CA PHE A 90 0.17 -0.71 4.76
C PHE A 90 1.08 -0.02 5.80
N LEU A 91 0.44 0.49 6.86
CA LEU A 91 1.11 1.06 8.04
C LEU A 91 0.92 0.13 9.26
N ASN A 92 1.88 0.13 10.17
CA ASN A 92 1.74 -0.52 11.48
C ASN A 92 0.98 0.38 12.48
N ASN A 93 0.70 -0.14 13.69
CA ASN A 93 -0.02 0.60 14.73
C ASN A 93 0.75 1.82 15.27
N ARG A 94 2.04 1.95 14.95
CA ARG A 94 2.86 3.12 15.26
C ARG A 94 2.95 4.10 14.09
N HIS A 95 2.14 3.89 13.04
CA HIS A 95 2.09 4.69 11.82
C HIS A 95 3.37 4.64 10.96
N TYR A 96 4.24 3.66 11.18
CA TYR A 96 5.40 3.41 10.35
C TYR A 96 5.10 2.39 9.26
N ILE A 97 5.89 2.44 8.19
CA ILE A 97 5.90 1.40 7.16
C ILE A 97 6.31 0.07 7.80
N VAL A 98 5.61 -0.99 7.41
CA VAL A 98 5.87 -2.35 7.88
C VAL A 98 7.20 -2.84 7.30
N SER A 99 8.32 -2.56 7.95
CA SER A 99 9.69 -3.00 7.57
C SER A 99 10.31 -3.98 8.55
N GLU A 100 11.19 -4.87 8.05
CA GLU A 100 11.89 -5.91 8.81
C GLU A 100 12.62 -5.42 10.08
N TYR A 101 12.87 -4.11 10.19
CA TYR A 101 13.54 -3.50 11.35
C TYR A 101 12.56 -2.94 12.41
N CYS A 102 11.34 -3.47 12.50
CA CYS A 102 10.35 -3.09 13.50
C CYS A 102 9.85 -4.30 14.32
N LEU A 103 10.74 -5.28 14.52
CA LEU A 103 10.66 -6.27 15.60
C LEU A 103 11.40 -5.74 16.83
#